data_AF-A0A0Q4Q343-F1
#
_entry.id   AF-A0A0Q4Q343-F1
#
_cell.length_a   1.000
_cell.length_b   1.000
_cell.length_c   1.000
_cell.angle_alpha   90.00
_cell.angle_beta   90.00
_cell.angle_gamma   90.00
#
_symmetry.space_group_name_H-M   'P 1'
#
loop_
_entity.id
_entity.type
_entity.pdbx_description
1 polymer ?
#
loop_
_entity_poly.entity_id
_entity_poly.type
_entity_poly.pdbx_seq_one_letter_code
_entity_poly.pdbx_strand_id
1 'polypeptide(L)'
;MLQTTYALLNVDEIVNIEANNVIDTHYSTARRTAFVVANGDVGDDNIIGFGKTDTLITGKKIFDGNGDGFIGFGKNGLLDIDRVNARKAGNDQLRITDGEDSIGELRYLGEFGGQHAYAAAGALHQFLKEHANGVEGTVQDDVMTTRGGALFIDNALGLRIGDDIVTDFNYGSKIVTTHALADADEDGNVDSLRYQDGGKTAVFDITSGKGEIIGTITMTDSYASSVSLSDITEIGGVVYYTYTVETP
;
A
#
# COMPACT_ATOMS: atom_id res chain seq x y z
N MET A 1 8.21 -9.53 -27.97
CA MET A 1 7.52 -9.71 -26.68
C MET A 1 7.33 -8.30 -26.14
N LEU A 2 6.12 -7.76 -26.19
CA LEU A 2 5.85 -6.43 -25.64
C LEU A 2 5.86 -6.59 -24.11
N GLN A 3 6.76 -5.87 -23.44
CA GLN A 3 6.79 -5.81 -21.99
C GLN A 3 5.48 -5.17 -21.54
N THR A 4 4.57 -5.96 -20.96
CA THR A 4 3.35 -5.43 -20.34
C THR A 4 3.80 -4.41 -19.32
N THR A 5 3.55 -3.14 -19.59
CA THR A 5 3.91 -2.06 -18.67
C THR A 5 2.82 -2.00 -17.62
N TYR A 6 3.15 -2.43 -16.40
CA TYR A 6 2.26 -2.31 -15.26
C TYR A 6 2.29 -0.86 -14.78
N ALA A 7 1.35 -0.04 -15.27
CA ALA A 7 1.26 1.39 -14.93
C ALA A 7 1.09 1.65 -13.42
N LEU A 8 0.71 0.62 -12.66
CA LEU A 8 0.56 0.61 -11.21
C LEU A 8 1.90 0.42 -10.46
N LEU A 9 2.91 -0.21 -11.08
CA LEU A 9 4.06 -0.75 -10.38
C LEU A 9 5.32 0.09 -10.58
N ASN A 10 5.93 0.46 -9.46
CA ASN A 10 7.26 1.02 -9.31
C ASN A 10 8.08 0.14 -8.34
N VAL A 11 8.26 -1.11 -8.74
CA VAL A 11 8.94 -2.15 -7.96
C VAL A 11 10.34 -2.44 -8.48
N ASP A 12 11.13 -3.17 -7.70
CA ASP A 12 12.47 -3.58 -8.10
C ASP A 12 12.43 -4.90 -8.90
N GLU A 13 11.42 -5.72 -8.64
CA GLU A 13 11.23 -7.02 -9.27
C GLU A 13 9.74 -7.33 -9.49
N ILE A 14 9.45 -7.99 -10.62
CA ILE A 14 8.14 -8.54 -10.94
C ILE A 14 8.29 -10.05 -11.11
N VAL A 15 7.55 -10.80 -10.30
CA VAL A 15 7.45 -12.25 -10.39
C VAL A 15 6.07 -12.59 -10.93
N ASN A 16 6.01 -13.18 -12.13
CA ASN A 16 4.74 -13.64 -12.70
C ASN A 16 4.44 -15.05 -12.19
N ILE A 17 3.22 -15.22 -11.67
CA ILE A 17 2.66 -16.51 -11.29
C ILE A 17 1.79 -16.97 -12.47
N GLU A 18 2.22 -18.03 -13.15
CA GLU A 18 1.68 -18.42 -14.46
C GLU A 18 0.41 -19.27 -14.32
N ALA A 19 -0.56 -19.08 -15.22
CA ALA A 19 -1.74 -19.94 -15.30
C ALA A 19 -1.40 -21.28 -15.98
N ASN A 20 -0.64 -22.13 -15.27
CA ASN A 20 -0.13 -23.40 -15.79
C ASN A 20 -0.73 -24.62 -15.07
N ASN A 21 -1.50 -24.42 -13.99
CA ASN A 21 -2.11 -25.47 -13.17
C ASN A 21 -1.06 -26.49 -12.66
N VAL A 22 0.13 -26.00 -12.32
CA VAL A 22 1.25 -26.72 -11.70
C VAL A 22 1.55 -26.03 -10.37
N ILE A 23 2.08 -26.77 -9.39
CA ILE A 23 2.54 -26.18 -8.13
C ILE A 23 3.95 -25.63 -8.35
N ASP A 24 4.08 -24.31 -8.31
CA ASP A 24 5.33 -23.58 -8.36
C ASP A 24 5.73 -23.02 -6.99
N THR A 25 7.00 -22.64 -6.88
CA THR A 25 7.53 -21.91 -5.73
C THR A 25 8.22 -20.65 -6.21
N HIS A 26 7.77 -19.53 -5.68
CA HIS A 26 8.30 -18.20 -5.94
C HIS A 26 8.96 -17.65 -4.68
N TYR A 27 10.04 -16.92 -4.85
CA TYR A 27 10.78 -16.31 -3.76
C TYR A 27 10.73 -14.79 -3.88
N SER A 28 10.48 -14.12 -2.77
CA SER A 28 10.73 -12.69 -2.69
C SER A 28 12.22 -12.41 -2.53
N THR A 29 12.59 -11.16 -2.76
CA THR A 29 13.91 -10.64 -2.45
C THR A 29 13.82 -9.66 -1.29
N ALA A 30 14.97 -9.19 -0.79
CA ALA A 30 15.01 -8.11 0.19
C ALA A 30 14.62 -6.72 -0.38
N ARG A 31 14.06 -6.69 -1.59
CA ARG A 31 13.66 -5.50 -2.34
C ARG A 31 12.14 -5.52 -2.56
N ARG A 32 11.60 -4.47 -3.18
CA ARG A 32 10.17 -4.40 -3.52
C ARG A 32 9.85 -5.40 -4.63
N THR A 33 9.11 -6.45 -4.30
CA THR A 33 8.70 -7.49 -5.25
C THR A 33 7.20 -7.44 -5.48
N ALA A 34 6.76 -7.36 -6.73
CA ALA A 34 5.37 -7.56 -7.10
C ALA A 34 5.16 -8.98 -7.62
N PHE A 35 4.31 -9.74 -6.94
CA PHE A 35 3.82 -11.04 -7.39
C PHE A 35 2.55 -10.84 -8.20
N VAL A 36 2.63 -11.06 -9.50
CA VAL A 36 1.52 -10.83 -10.43
C VAL A 36 0.89 -12.17 -10.79
N VAL A 37 -0.34 -12.37 -10.33
CA VAL A 37 -1.11 -13.60 -10.57
C VAL A 37 -1.80 -13.51 -11.93
N ALA A 38 -1.52 -14.48 -12.80
CA ALA A 38 -2.20 -14.60 -14.08
C ALA A 38 -3.70 -14.87 -13.92
N ASN A 39 -4.49 -14.53 -14.94
CA ASN A 39 -5.88 -14.95 -15.01
C ASN A 39 -5.95 -16.42 -15.47
N GLY A 40 -6.71 -17.25 -14.77
CA GLY A 40 -6.89 -18.67 -15.06
C GLY A 40 -6.49 -19.52 -13.87
N ASP A 41 -6.44 -20.84 -14.07
CA ASP A 41 -5.99 -21.78 -13.04
C ASP A 41 -4.46 -21.71 -12.95
N VAL A 42 -3.94 -21.08 -11.88
CA VAL A 42 -2.50 -20.99 -11.60
C VAL A 42 -1.98 -22.23 -10.88
N GLY A 43 -2.82 -22.87 -10.06
CA GLY A 43 -2.40 -23.98 -9.20
C GLY A 43 -2.22 -23.57 -7.75
N ASP A 44 -1.76 -24.51 -6.92
CA ASP A 44 -1.57 -24.32 -5.47
C ASP A 44 -0.15 -23.80 -5.16
N ASP A 45 0.16 -22.59 -5.64
CA ASP A 45 1.51 -22.04 -5.63
C ASP A 45 1.98 -21.55 -4.25
N ASN A 46 3.30 -21.46 -4.12
CA ASN A 46 3.97 -21.00 -2.91
C ASN A 46 4.71 -19.69 -3.18
N ILE A 47 4.54 -18.72 -2.30
CA ILE A 47 5.34 -17.50 -2.24
C ILE A 47 6.07 -17.48 -0.90
N ILE A 48 7.41 -17.50 -0.94
CA ILE A 48 8.27 -17.57 0.23
C ILE A 48 9.03 -16.25 0.39
N GLY A 49 9.08 -15.73 1.62
CA GLY A 49 9.78 -14.50 1.94
C GLY A 49 8.97 -13.23 1.68
N PHE A 50 7.64 -13.34 1.54
CA PHE A 50 6.76 -12.20 1.30
C PHE A 50 6.82 -11.23 2.48
N GLY A 51 7.44 -10.07 2.23
CA GLY A 51 7.77 -9.09 3.24
C GLY A 51 6.88 -7.85 3.21
N LYS A 52 7.25 -6.89 4.06
CA LYS A 52 6.59 -5.59 4.22
C LYS A 52 6.64 -4.67 2.98
N THR A 53 7.51 -4.97 2.02
CA THR A 53 7.70 -4.19 0.78
C THR A 53 7.07 -4.86 -0.43
N ASP A 54 6.46 -6.03 -0.24
CA ASP A 54 5.96 -6.85 -1.35
C ASP A 54 4.48 -6.64 -1.57
N THR A 55 4.08 -6.87 -2.82
CA THR A 55 2.69 -6.72 -3.26
C THR A 55 2.23 -7.96 -3.99
N LEU A 56 0.97 -8.29 -3.81
CA LEU A 56 0.27 -9.29 -4.61
C LEU A 56 -0.70 -8.54 -5.53
N ILE A 57 -0.61 -8.81 -6.82
CA ILE A 57 -1.44 -8.19 -7.86
C ILE A 57 -2.25 -9.27 -8.54
N THR A 58 -3.57 -9.09 -8.61
CA THR A 58 -4.47 -10.04 -9.27
C THR A 58 -5.33 -9.35 -10.33
N GLY A 59 -5.74 -10.08 -11.36
CA GLY A 59 -6.69 -9.59 -12.37
C GLY A 59 -8.15 -9.61 -11.91
N LYS A 60 -8.44 -10.18 -10.75
CA LYS A 60 -9.78 -10.23 -10.13
C LYS A 60 -9.67 -10.00 -8.63
N LYS A 61 -10.61 -9.24 -8.08
CA LYS A 61 -10.68 -8.99 -6.63
C LYS A 61 -10.87 -10.30 -5.87
N ILE A 62 -9.97 -10.57 -4.92
CA ILE A 62 -10.09 -11.67 -3.96
C ILE A 62 -11.29 -11.43 -3.05
N PHE A 63 -12.05 -12.49 -2.77
CA PHE A 63 -13.27 -12.40 -1.96
C PHE A 63 -12.99 -12.04 -0.50
N ASP A 64 -13.39 -10.83 -0.15
CA ASP A 64 -13.50 -10.32 1.22
C ASP A 64 -14.86 -10.70 1.80
N GLY A 65 -14.86 -11.61 2.78
CA GLY A 65 -16.08 -12.22 3.30
C GLY A 65 -16.90 -11.34 4.25
N ASN A 66 -16.27 -10.38 4.90
CA ASN A 66 -16.86 -9.45 5.86
C ASN A 66 -16.82 -7.99 5.39
N GLY A 67 -16.15 -7.71 4.28
CA GLY A 67 -16.13 -6.40 3.63
C GLY A 67 -15.33 -5.36 4.38
N ASP A 68 -14.35 -5.78 5.18
CA ASP A 68 -13.53 -4.88 6.01
C ASP A 68 -12.22 -4.45 5.34
N GLY A 69 -11.95 -4.93 4.13
CA GLY A 69 -10.73 -4.65 3.39
C GLY A 69 -9.57 -5.61 3.70
N PHE A 70 -9.76 -6.59 4.58
CA PHE A 70 -8.75 -7.58 4.95
C PHE A 70 -9.12 -8.97 4.43
N ILE A 71 -8.14 -9.65 3.85
CA ILE A 71 -8.28 -10.99 3.29
C ILE A 71 -7.54 -11.97 4.20
N GLY A 72 -8.28 -12.49 5.19
CA GLY A 72 -7.78 -13.52 6.09
C GLY A 72 -7.60 -14.87 5.40
N PHE A 73 -6.49 -15.54 5.71
CA PHE A 73 -6.20 -16.87 5.18
C PHE A 73 -7.12 -17.92 5.83
N GLY A 74 -7.33 -19.03 5.15
CA GLY A 74 -8.00 -20.18 5.72
C GLY A 74 -7.27 -20.72 6.95
N LYS A 75 -7.94 -21.54 7.77
CA LYS A 75 -7.33 -22.18 8.96
C LYS A 75 -6.12 -23.08 8.63
N ASN A 76 -5.98 -23.45 7.37
CA ASN A 76 -4.85 -24.18 6.79
C ASN A 76 -3.67 -23.28 6.38
N GLY A 77 -3.77 -21.96 6.59
CA GLY A 77 -2.74 -20.97 6.22
C GLY A 77 -2.67 -20.69 4.71
N LEU A 78 -3.74 -20.99 3.96
CA LEU A 78 -3.81 -20.77 2.52
C LEU A 78 -4.76 -19.64 2.16
N LEU A 79 -4.41 -18.87 1.14
CA LEU A 79 -5.22 -17.83 0.54
C LEU A 79 -5.97 -18.40 -0.67
N ASP A 80 -7.30 -18.44 -0.61
CA ASP A 80 -8.13 -18.81 -1.78
C ASP A 80 -8.28 -17.58 -2.70
N ILE A 81 -7.50 -17.49 -3.77
CA ILE A 81 -7.41 -16.27 -4.59
C ILE A 81 -8.59 -16.08 -5.56
N ASP A 82 -9.22 -17.17 -5.99
CA ASP A 82 -10.34 -17.17 -6.94
C ASP A 82 -11.68 -17.58 -6.26
N ARG A 83 -11.72 -17.51 -4.93
CA ARG A 83 -12.93 -17.71 -4.13
C ARG A 83 -14.04 -16.78 -4.63
N VAL A 84 -15.24 -17.33 -4.83
CA VAL A 84 -16.41 -16.55 -5.28
C VAL A 84 -17.41 -16.22 -4.17
N ASN A 85 -17.42 -17.01 -3.09
CA ASN A 85 -18.21 -16.73 -1.89
C ASN A 85 -17.70 -17.55 -0.68
N ALA A 86 -18.22 -17.25 0.51
CA ALA A 86 -17.82 -17.87 1.77
C ALA A 86 -17.99 -19.41 1.86
N ARG A 87 -18.76 -20.03 0.95
CA ARG A 87 -19.03 -21.48 0.95
C ARG A 87 -18.38 -22.23 -0.20
N LYS A 88 -17.72 -21.52 -1.13
CA LYS A 88 -17.11 -22.10 -2.31
C LYS A 88 -15.72 -21.53 -2.47
N ALA A 89 -14.74 -22.27 -1.94
CA ALA A 89 -13.34 -22.09 -2.35
C ALA A 89 -13.26 -22.19 -3.88
N GLY A 90 -12.40 -21.38 -4.47
CA GLY A 90 -12.09 -21.52 -5.89
C GLY A 90 -11.10 -22.66 -6.13
N ASN A 91 -10.53 -22.71 -7.33
CA ASN A 91 -9.59 -23.73 -7.76
C ASN A 91 -8.17 -23.46 -7.30
N ASP A 92 -7.81 -22.19 -7.07
CA ASP A 92 -6.44 -21.76 -6.88
C ASP A 92 -6.20 -21.27 -5.45
N GLN A 93 -5.11 -21.76 -4.85
CA GLN A 93 -4.69 -21.38 -3.51
C GLN A 93 -3.25 -20.90 -3.52
N LEU A 94 -2.95 -19.84 -2.76
CA LEU A 94 -1.57 -19.42 -2.53
C LEU A 94 -1.19 -19.70 -1.08
N ARG A 95 -0.04 -20.35 -0.89
CA ARG A 95 0.66 -20.34 0.39
C ARG A 95 1.63 -19.16 0.39
N ILE A 96 1.39 -18.19 1.25
CA ILE A 96 2.25 -17.00 1.36
C ILE A 96 2.89 -16.98 2.74
N THR A 97 4.22 -17.01 2.78
CA THR A 97 5.01 -16.99 4.02
C THR A 97 6.06 -15.89 4.01
N ASP A 98 6.46 -15.43 5.19
CA ASP A 98 7.57 -14.48 5.38
C ASP A 98 8.96 -15.15 5.35
N GLY A 99 8.99 -16.46 5.02
CA GLY A 99 10.18 -17.31 5.05
C GLY A 99 10.05 -18.45 6.06
N GLU A 100 9.34 -18.21 7.16
CA GLU A 100 9.13 -19.21 8.22
C GLU A 100 7.64 -19.49 8.43
N ASP A 101 6.86 -18.43 8.63
CA ASP A 101 5.46 -18.51 9.01
C ASP A 101 4.54 -17.91 7.94
N SER A 102 3.27 -18.30 7.96
CA SER A 102 2.26 -17.67 7.11
C SER A 102 2.06 -16.22 7.52
N ILE A 103 2.00 -15.31 6.55
CA ILE A 103 1.68 -13.89 6.82
C ILE A 103 0.23 -13.70 7.32
N GLY A 104 -0.61 -14.72 7.16
CA GLY A 104 -1.95 -14.86 7.75
C GLY A 104 -3.04 -13.98 7.15
N GLU A 105 -2.71 -12.80 6.64
CA GLU A 105 -3.68 -11.82 6.16
C GLU A 105 -3.07 -10.81 5.18
N LEU A 106 -3.83 -10.49 4.14
CA LEU A 106 -3.54 -9.38 3.25
C LEU A 106 -4.52 -8.23 3.51
N ARG A 107 -4.11 -7.00 3.21
CA ARG A 107 -5.01 -5.85 3.10
C ARG A 107 -5.19 -5.45 1.64
N TYR A 108 -6.39 -5.04 1.27
CA TYR A 108 -6.73 -4.59 -0.07
C TYR A 108 -6.38 -3.11 -0.25
N LEU A 109 -5.60 -2.81 -1.29
CA LEU A 109 -5.10 -1.47 -1.59
C LEU A 109 -5.79 -0.82 -2.77
N GLY A 110 -6.90 -1.37 -3.26
CA GLY A 110 -7.68 -0.78 -4.36
C GLY A 110 -7.45 -1.43 -5.73
N GLU A 111 -8.06 -0.81 -6.75
CA GLU A 111 -8.00 -1.25 -8.14
C GLU A 111 -7.45 -0.15 -9.03
N PHE A 112 -6.52 -0.47 -9.92
CA PHE A 112 -6.05 0.43 -10.97
C PHE A 112 -5.88 -0.32 -12.29
N GLY A 113 -6.45 0.19 -13.37
CA GLY A 113 -6.32 -0.42 -14.69
C GLY A 113 -6.83 -1.86 -14.79
N GLY A 114 -7.84 -2.23 -13.99
CA GLY A 114 -8.38 -3.60 -13.92
C GLY A 114 -7.52 -4.59 -13.12
N GLN A 115 -6.51 -4.11 -12.40
CA GLN A 115 -5.68 -4.90 -11.49
C GLN A 115 -5.97 -4.52 -10.05
N HIS A 116 -6.00 -5.52 -9.18
CA HIS A 116 -6.27 -5.37 -7.76
C HIS A 116 -4.97 -5.55 -6.97
N ALA A 117 -4.67 -4.62 -6.07
CA ALA A 117 -3.45 -4.62 -5.29
C ALA A 117 -3.70 -5.05 -3.84
N TYR A 118 -2.74 -5.80 -3.31
CA TYR A 118 -2.74 -6.28 -1.93
C TYR A 118 -1.32 -6.22 -1.34
N ALA A 119 -1.23 -6.06 -0.03
CA ALA A 119 0.02 -6.18 0.73
C ALA A 119 -0.23 -6.86 2.07
N ALA A 120 0.83 -7.23 2.79
CA ALA A 120 0.70 -7.82 4.12
C ALA A 120 -0.03 -6.86 5.08
N ALA A 121 -1.02 -7.34 5.82
CA ALA A 121 -1.86 -6.47 6.67
C ALA A 121 -1.12 -5.85 7.87
N GLY A 122 0.04 -6.43 8.24
CA GLY A 122 0.78 -6.07 9.44
C GLY A 122 1.12 -4.59 9.58
N ALA A 123 1.50 -3.92 8.48
CA ALA A 123 1.85 -2.49 8.52
C ALA A 123 0.65 -1.62 8.94
N LEU A 124 -0.50 -1.81 8.28
CA LEU A 124 -1.72 -1.09 8.61
C LEU A 124 -2.20 -1.39 10.04
N HIS A 125 -2.11 -2.65 10.48
CA HIS A 125 -2.50 -3.01 11.85
C HIS A 125 -1.69 -2.30 12.92
N GLN A 126 -0.38 -2.11 12.72
CA GLN A 126 0.42 -1.34 13.68
C GLN A 126 0.08 0.15 13.62
N PHE A 127 -0.08 0.70 12.41
CA PHE A 127 -0.53 2.09 12.25
C PHE A 127 -1.85 2.37 12.97
N LEU A 128 -2.87 1.52 12.78
CA LEU A 128 -4.20 1.72 13.39
C LEU A 128 -4.20 1.58 14.92
N LYS A 129 -3.23 0.87 15.52
CA LYS A 129 -3.08 0.81 16.98
C LYS A 129 -2.61 2.15 17.56
N GLU A 130 -1.70 2.83 16.87
CA GLU A 130 -1.17 4.13 17.28
C GLU A 130 -2.08 5.29 16.84
N HIS A 131 -2.89 5.07 15.79
CA HIS A 131 -3.74 6.08 15.18
C HIS A 131 -5.18 5.59 15.02
N ALA A 132 -5.96 5.64 16.11
CA ALA A 132 -7.34 5.13 16.15
C ALA A 132 -8.32 5.75 15.12
N ASN A 133 -8.03 6.96 14.62
CA ASN A 133 -8.77 7.63 13.52
C ASN A 133 -7.94 7.69 12.23
N GLY A 134 -7.08 6.70 12.03
CA GLY A 134 -6.24 6.59 10.85
C GLY A 134 -7.02 6.18 9.60
N VAL A 135 -6.62 6.70 8.45
CA VAL A 135 -7.11 6.30 7.13
C VAL A 135 -5.91 5.95 6.26
N GLU A 136 -5.99 4.87 5.47
CA GLU A 136 -4.95 4.50 4.50
C GLU A 136 -5.34 5.02 3.11
N GLY A 137 -4.38 5.63 2.40
CA GLY A 137 -4.52 5.94 0.98
C GLY A 137 -4.38 4.69 0.12
N THR A 138 -5.12 4.63 -1.00
CA THR A 138 -5.15 3.45 -1.87
C THR A 138 -4.42 3.70 -3.20
N VAL A 139 -4.49 2.77 -4.15
CA VAL A 139 -3.92 2.95 -5.50
C VAL A 139 -4.82 3.80 -6.43
N GLN A 140 -6.00 4.21 -5.94
CA GLN A 140 -6.98 5.02 -6.67
C GLN A 140 -6.85 6.50 -6.29
N ASP A 141 -7.51 7.36 -7.06
CA ASP A 141 -7.66 8.77 -6.72
C ASP A 141 -8.82 8.91 -5.72
N ASP A 142 -8.50 8.93 -4.43
CA ASP A 142 -9.48 8.89 -3.35
C ASP A 142 -9.89 10.29 -2.88
N VAL A 143 -11.13 10.41 -2.36
CA VAL A 143 -11.55 11.56 -1.55
C VAL A 143 -11.79 11.06 -0.14
N MET A 144 -10.95 11.49 0.79
CA MET A 144 -10.94 10.99 2.16
C MET A 144 -10.95 12.12 3.19
N THR A 145 -11.36 11.81 4.42
CA THR A 145 -11.31 12.73 5.57
C THR A 145 -10.57 12.05 6.69
N THR A 146 -9.55 12.70 7.25
CA THR A 146 -8.85 12.17 8.44
C THR A 146 -9.62 12.45 9.72
N ARG A 147 -10.60 13.38 9.69
CA ARG A 147 -11.31 13.89 10.88
C ARG A 147 -10.34 14.31 12.00
N GLY A 148 -9.21 14.90 11.64
CA GLY A 148 -8.12 15.26 12.57
C GLY A 148 -7.22 14.10 13.01
N GLY A 149 -7.37 12.92 12.39
CA GLY A 149 -6.55 11.74 12.61
C GLY A 149 -5.28 11.72 11.78
N ALA A 150 -4.86 10.53 11.36
CA ALA A 150 -3.65 10.33 10.56
C ALA A 150 -3.98 9.76 9.18
N LEU A 151 -3.24 10.19 8.18
CA LEU A 151 -3.21 9.58 6.85
C LEU A 151 -2.01 8.63 6.77
N PHE A 152 -2.25 7.37 6.49
CA PHE A 152 -1.23 6.38 6.23
C PHE A 152 -1.01 6.18 4.73
N ILE A 153 0.25 6.18 4.33
CA ILE A 153 0.67 6.00 2.94
C ILE A 153 1.83 5.01 2.93
N ASP A 154 1.58 3.78 2.50
CA ASP A 154 2.62 2.73 2.42
C ASP A 154 3.46 2.85 1.14
N ASN A 155 4.24 3.93 1.05
CA ASN A 155 5.11 4.22 -0.10
C ASN A 155 6.33 3.30 -0.23
N ALA A 156 6.56 2.39 0.74
CA ALA A 156 7.56 1.34 0.63
C ALA A 156 7.15 0.19 -0.31
N LEU A 157 5.87 0.06 -0.66
CA LEU A 157 5.37 -1.04 -1.50
C LEU A 157 5.74 -0.92 -2.99
N GLY A 158 6.20 0.26 -3.42
CA GLY A 158 6.44 0.51 -4.84
C GLY A 158 5.17 0.50 -5.68
N LEU A 159 4.03 0.87 -5.09
CA LEU A 159 2.78 1.10 -5.81
C LEU A 159 2.63 2.58 -6.13
N ARG A 160 1.94 2.87 -7.25
CA ARG A 160 1.29 4.17 -7.42
C ARG A 160 0.15 4.27 -6.41
N ILE A 161 0.00 5.42 -5.76
CA ILE A 161 -0.97 5.66 -4.68
C ILE A 161 -2.01 6.75 -5.05
N GLY A 162 -2.30 6.88 -6.35
CA GLY A 162 -3.29 7.84 -6.85
C GLY A 162 -2.96 9.32 -6.65
N ASP A 163 -3.89 10.16 -7.06
CA ASP A 163 -3.92 11.60 -6.82
C ASP A 163 -5.10 11.92 -5.88
N ASP A 164 -4.84 11.88 -4.58
CA ASP A 164 -5.86 11.92 -3.54
C ASP A 164 -6.23 13.34 -3.12
N ILE A 165 -7.45 13.48 -2.63
CA ILE A 165 -7.97 14.67 -1.96
C ILE A 165 -8.28 14.32 -0.50
N VAL A 166 -7.72 15.09 0.42
CA VAL A 166 -7.91 14.91 1.86
C VAL A 166 -8.55 16.16 2.45
N THR A 167 -9.73 15.99 3.02
CA THR A 167 -10.48 17.03 3.73
C THR A 167 -10.26 16.93 5.24
N ASP A 168 -10.58 18.00 5.97
CA ASP A 168 -10.42 18.07 7.43
C ASP A 168 -8.99 17.81 7.94
N PHE A 169 -7.97 18.02 7.08
CA PHE A 169 -6.57 17.89 7.45
C PHE A 169 -6.12 19.13 8.25
N ASN A 170 -6.39 19.11 9.56
CA ASN A 170 -6.23 20.26 10.46
C ASN A 170 -5.01 20.13 11.40
N TYR A 171 -4.79 21.15 12.24
CA TYR A 171 -3.73 21.14 13.26
C TYR A 171 -3.78 19.88 14.12
N GLY A 172 -2.69 19.12 14.11
CA GLY A 172 -2.58 17.84 14.82
C GLY A 172 -2.77 16.61 13.93
N SER A 173 -3.30 16.78 12.71
CA SER A 173 -3.33 15.72 11.70
C SER A 173 -1.91 15.30 11.33
N LYS A 174 -1.73 14.01 11.05
CA LYS A 174 -0.42 13.43 10.71
C LYS A 174 -0.45 12.78 9.34
N ILE A 175 0.68 12.83 8.66
CA ILE A 175 0.97 11.93 7.54
C ILE A 175 1.96 10.89 8.07
N VAL A 176 1.68 9.61 7.84
CA VAL A 176 2.54 8.51 8.25
C VAL A 176 2.88 7.70 7.02
N THR A 177 4.17 7.48 6.79
CA THR A 177 4.68 6.73 5.63
C THR A 177 5.61 5.61 6.08
N THR A 178 5.83 4.60 5.24
CA THR A 178 6.76 3.49 5.51
C THR A 178 8.14 3.67 4.90
N HIS A 179 8.30 4.73 4.10
CA HIS A 179 9.56 5.22 3.57
C HIS A 179 9.58 6.74 3.64
N ALA A 180 10.74 7.34 3.91
CA ALA A 180 10.86 8.79 4.03
C ALA A 180 10.42 9.51 2.74
N LEU A 181 9.63 10.58 2.91
CA LEU A 181 9.37 11.57 1.86
C LEU A 181 10.66 12.32 1.52
N ALA A 182 10.76 12.81 0.28
CA ALA A 182 11.93 13.54 -0.18
C ALA A 182 12.10 14.90 0.54
N ASP A 183 13.32 15.10 1.05
CA ASP A 183 13.87 16.31 1.66
C ASP A 183 15.31 16.40 1.14
N ALA A 184 15.46 16.97 -0.05
CA ALA A 184 16.71 17.01 -0.81
C ALA A 184 17.64 18.14 -0.37
N ASP A 185 17.10 19.17 0.30
CA ASP A 185 17.91 20.25 0.88
C ASP A 185 18.29 20.01 2.36
N GLU A 186 17.79 18.93 2.95
CA GLU A 186 18.05 18.45 4.31
C GLU A 186 17.64 19.47 5.39
N ASP A 187 16.64 20.31 5.10
CA ASP A 187 16.14 21.33 6.02
C ASP A 187 15.10 20.80 7.02
N GLY A 188 14.69 19.53 6.87
CA GLY A 188 13.70 18.86 7.70
C GLY A 188 12.26 18.97 7.19
N ASN A 189 12.02 19.66 6.08
CA ASN A 189 10.74 19.81 5.42
C ASN A 189 10.64 18.99 4.13
N VAL A 190 9.42 18.64 3.75
CA VAL A 190 9.15 17.99 2.47
C VAL A 190 9.22 19.03 1.34
N ASP A 191 10.13 18.84 0.39
CA ASP A 191 10.41 19.76 -0.73
C ASP A 191 9.21 19.99 -1.67
N SER A 192 8.26 19.07 -1.69
CA SER A 192 7.24 18.99 -2.74
C SER A 192 5.96 19.80 -2.44
N LEU A 193 5.91 20.51 -1.31
CA LEU A 193 4.73 21.27 -0.91
C LEU A 193 4.53 22.50 -1.80
N ARG A 194 3.35 22.58 -2.43
CA ARG A 194 2.96 23.66 -3.33
C ARG A 194 1.54 24.13 -3.05
N TYR A 195 1.33 25.44 -3.17
CA TYR A 195 0.05 26.09 -2.92
C TYR A 195 -0.72 26.32 -4.20
N GLN A 196 -2.03 26.05 -4.15
CA GLN A 196 -2.96 26.34 -5.23
C GLN A 196 -4.13 27.22 -4.71
N ASP A 197 -4.95 27.71 -5.64
CA ASP A 197 -6.17 28.49 -5.34
C ASP A 197 -5.98 29.71 -4.42
N GLY A 198 -4.82 30.37 -4.53
CA GLY A 198 -4.48 31.51 -3.68
C GLY A 198 -4.16 31.11 -2.23
N GLY A 199 -3.63 29.90 -2.01
CA GLY A 199 -3.24 29.39 -0.70
C GLY A 199 -4.35 28.67 0.06
N LYS A 200 -5.47 28.35 -0.61
CA LYS A 200 -6.58 27.59 -0.01
C LYS A 200 -6.36 26.09 -0.02
N THR A 201 -5.52 25.63 -0.93
CA THR A 201 -5.21 24.22 -1.12
C THR A 201 -3.71 24.05 -1.11
N ALA A 202 -3.27 22.98 -0.46
CA ALA A 202 -1.87 22.58 -0.40
C ALA A 202 -1.75 21.19 -1.02
N VAL A 203 -0.87 21.06 -2.00
CA VAL A 203 -0.60 19.81 -2.70
C VAL A 203 0.83 19.42 -2.41
N PHE A 204 1.08 18.17 -2.06
CA PHE A 204 2.44 17.64 -1.99
C PHE A 204 2.56 16.34 -2.77
N ASP A 205 3.73 16.15 -3.38
CA ASP A 205 4.07 14.90 -4.07
C ASP A 205 4.49 13.86 -3.04
N ILE A 206 4.00 12.64 -3.24
CA ILE A 206 4.50 11.48 -2.53
C ILE A 206 5.58 10.82 -3.37
N THR A 207 6.74 10.64 -2.76
CA THR A 207 7.86 9.95 -3.38
C THR A 207 7.98 8.52 -2.88
N SER A 208 8.34 7.61 -3.79
CA SER A 208 8.78 6.27 -3.42
C SER A 208 10.17 6.32 -2.79
N GLY A 209 10.65 5.18 -2.29
CA GLY A 209 12.02 5.07 -1.81
C GLY A 209 13.13 5.24 -2.85
N LYS A 210 12.79 5.37 -4.14
CA LYS A 210 13.70 5.79 -5.21
C LYS A 210 13.69 7.30 -5.49
N GLY A 211 12.85 8.07 -4.78
CA GLY A 211 12.64 9.50 -5.04
C GLY A 211 11.71 9.78 -6.24
N GLU A 212 11.05 8.76 -6.79
CA GLU A 212 10.09 8.93 -7.88
C GLU A 212 8.72 9.33 -7.34
N ILE A 213 8.04 10.27 -7.99
CA ILE A 213 6.67 10.65 -7.63
C ILE A 213 5.74 9.47 -7.95
N ILE A 214 5.06 8.96 -6.92
CA ILE A 214 4.10 7.83 -7.03
C ILE A 214 2.65 8.26 -6.79
N GLY A 215 2.42 9.52 -6.49
CA GLY A 215 1.09 10.08 -6.29
C GLY A 215 1.16 11.48 -5.70
N THR A 216 -0.01 12.08 -5.51
CA THR A 216 -0.13 13.40 -4.89
C THR A 216 -1.22 13.38 -3.83
N ILE A 217 -1.06 14.21 -2.80
CA ILE A 217 -2.11 14.47 -1.82
C ILE A 217 -2.47 15.94 -1.89
N THR A 218 -3.74 16.23 -2.15
CA THR A 218 -4.33 17.57 -2.13
C THR A 218 -5.11 17.77 -0.84
N MET A 219 -4.69 18.71 0.00
CA MET A 219 -5.39 19.09 1.22
C MET A 219 -6.25 20.33 0.94
N THR A 220 -7.57 20.23 1.13
CA THR A 220 -8.52 21.28 0.69
C THR A 220 -8.99 22.26 1.75
N ASP A 221 -8.68 22.00 3.02
CA ASP A 221 -9.12 22.81 4.17
C ASP A 221 -7.96 23.27 5.06
N SER A 222 -6.72 23.08 4.59
CA SER A 222 -5.51 23.34 5.36
C SER A 222 -4.77 24.56 4.81
N TYR A 223 -4.40 25.48 5.70
CA TYR A 223 -3.33 26.44 5.43
C TYR A 223 -1.99 25.78 5.76
N ALA A 224 -1.69 24.61 5.21
CA ALA A 224 -0.45 23.91 5.55
C ALA A 224 0.76 24.79 5.18
N SER A 225 1.51 25.35 6.13
CA SER A 225 2.71 26.16 5.88
C SER A 225 3.95 25.31 5.57
N SER A 226 4.00 24.10 6.13
CA SER A 226 5.10 23.15 5.96
C SER A 226 4.61 21.74 6.30
N VAL A 227 5.33 20.74 5.80
CA VAL A 227 5.21 19.34 6.22
C VAL A 227 6.60 18.92 6.68
N SER A 228 6.75 18.64 7.97
CA SER A 228 8.07 18.36 8.57
C SER A 228 8.11 17.00 9.23
N LEU A 229 9.26 16.32 9.13
CA LEU A 229 9.46 15.04 9.79
C LEU A 229 9.50 15.24 11.30
N SER A 230 8.61 14.56 12.02
CA SER A 230 8.45 14.73 13.47
C SER A 230 8.83 13.51 14.29
N ASP A 231 8.73 12.31 13.73
CA ASP A 231 9.15 11.08 14.40
C ASP A 231 9.54 9.97 13.42
N ILE A 232 10.41 9.07 13.87
CA ILE A 232 10.74 7.82 13.19
C ILE A 232 10.62 6.68 14.20
N THR A 233 9.70 5.76 13.96
CA THR A 233 9.47 4.61 14.86
C THR A 233 9.60 3.31 14.10
N GLU A 234 10.21 2.28 14.70
CA GLU A 234 10.14 0.92 14.17
C GLU A 234 9.22 0.06 15.04
N ILE A 235 8.17 -0.50 14.43
CA ILE A 235 7.19 -1.34 15.11
C ILE A 235 6.94 -2.59 14.27
N GLY A 236 7.18 -3.77 14.86
CA GLY A 236 7.00 -5.05 14.17
C GLY A 236 7.88 -5.20 12.92
N GLY A 237 9.08 -4.61 12.94
CA GLY A 237 10.00 -4.62 11.82
C GLY A 237 9.63 -3.67 10.67
N VAL A 238 8.58 -2.87 10.79
CA VAL A 238 8.22 -1.81 9.83
C VAL A 238 8.67 -0.46 10.41
N VAL A 239 9.35 0.34 9.60
CA VAL A 239 9.76 1.70 9.96
C VAL A 239 8.66 2.66 9.50
N TYR A 240 8.21 3.53 10.39
CA TYR A 240 7.21 4.56 10.13
C TYR A 240 7.86 5.94 10.28
N TYR A 241 7.64 6.78 9.28
CA TYR A 241 8.04 8.18 9.28
C TYR A 241 6.78 9.03 9.47
N THR A 242 6.71 9.73 10.60
CA THR A 242 5.55 10.55 10.96
C THR A 242 5.85 12.01 10.70
N TYR A 243 5.02 12.65 9.88
CA TYR A 243 5.12 14.04 9.51
C TYR A 243 4.02 14.86 10.18
N THR A 244 4.39 16.05 10.62
CA THR A 244 3.46 17.05 11.13
C THR A 244 3.24 18.10 10.06
N VAL A 245 1.99 18.48 9.88
CA VAL A 245 1.64 19.62 9.04
C VAL A 245 1.50 20.84 9.93
N GLU A 246 2.32 21.84 9.69
CA GLU A 246 2.22 23.12 10.39
C GLU A 246 1.22 24.01 9.66
N THR A 247 0.53 24.85 10.42
CA THR A 247 -0.33 25.92 9.88
C THR A 247 0.23 27.26 10.36
N PRO A 248 0.12 28.35 9.58
CA PRO A 248 0.63 29.66 9.95
C PRO A 248 0.01 30.23 11.22
#